data_AF-A0A376LL74-F1
#
_entry.id   AF-A0A376LL74-F1
#
_cell.length_a   1.000
_cell.length_b   1.000
_cell.length_c   1.000
_cell.angle_alpha   90.00
_cell.angle_beta   90.00
_cell.angle_gamma   90.00
#
_symmetry.space_group_name_H-M   'P 1'
#
loop_
_entity.id
_entity.type
_entity.pdbx_description
1 polymer ?
#
loop_
_entity_poly.entity_id
_entity_poly.type
_entity_poly.pdbx_seq_one_letter_code
_entity_poly.pdbx_strand_id
1 'polypeptide(L)'
;MRGDDIPALGILPLGTANDFATSVGIPEALDKALKLAIAGNAIAIDIAQVNKQTCFINMATGGFGTRITTETPEKLKAALGGVSYIIHGLMRMDTLQPDRCEIRGENFHWQGDALVIGIGNGRQAGGGQQLCPNALINDGLLQLRIFTGDEILPALVSTLKSDEDNPNIIEGASSWFDIQAPTRNHF
;
A
#
# COMPACT_ATOMS: atom_id res chain seq x y z
N MET A 1 21.22 21.40 16.55
CA MET A 1 22.21 20.85 15.62
C MET A 1 21.71 21.15 14.21
N ARG A 2 22.50 21.83 13.37
CA ARG A 2 22.15 22.13 11.97
C ARG A 2 22.21 20.82 11.17
N GLY A 3 21.23 20.59 10.30
CA GLY A 3 20.95 19.31 9.63
C GLY A 3 21.87 18.95 8.47
N ASP A 4 23.16 19.28 8.54
CA ASP A 4 24.07 19.13 7.40
C ASP A 4 24.79 17.76 7.35
N ASP A 5 24.70 16.94 8.41
CA ASP A 5 25.31 15.60 8.51
C ASP A 5 24.27 14.47 8.71
N ILE A 6 23.05 14.61 8.18
CA ILE A 6 22.06 13.53 8.23
C ILE A 6 22.46 12.45 7.22
N PRO A 7 22.65 11.18 7.64
CA PRO A 7 23.06 10.13 6.72
C PRO A 7 21.96 9.80 5.71
N ALA A 8 22.36 9.45 4.49
CA ALA A 8 21.45 8.89 3.51
C ALA A 8 20.97 7.48 3.93
N LEU A 9 19.77 7.10 3.49
CA LEU A 9 19.24 5.76 3.67
C LEU A 9 19.76 4.82 2.58
N GLY A 10 20.51 3.80 2.96
CA GLY A 10 20.83 2.65 2.11
C GLY A 10 19.91 1.47 2.41
N ILE A 11 19.50 0.73 1.38
CA ILE A 11 18.54 -0.37 1.51
C ILE A 11 19.14 -1.66 0.93
N LEU A 12 18.96 -2.76 1.66
CA LEU A 12 19.29 -4.12 1.21
C LEU A 12 18.03 -4.98 1.21
N PRO A 13 17.76 -5.76 0.16
CA PRO A 13 16.53 -6.57 0.05
C PRO A 13 16.65 -7.89 0.83
N LEU A 14 16.68 -7.81 2.17
CA LEU A 14 16.87 -8.96 3.06
C LEU A 14 15.56 -9.55 3.62
N GLY A 15 14.41 -8.95 3.29
CA GLY A 15 13.09 -9.44 3.67
C GLY A 15 12.51 -10.44 2.66
N THR A 16 11.33 -10.97 2.96
CA THR A 16 10.61 -11.89 2.04
C THR A 16 9.94 -11.15 0.89
N ALA A 17 9.32 -9.99 1.15
CA ALA A 17 8.56 -9.24 0.14
C ALA A 17 9.39 -8.17 -0.57
N ASN A 18 10.21 -7.42 0.19
CA ASN A 18 11.09 -6.35 -0.32
C ASN A 18 10.38 -5.30 -1.23
N ASP A 19 9.07 -5.10 -1.06
CA ASP A 19 8.23 -4.36 -2.01
C ASP A 19 8.80 -2.99 -2.41
N PHE A 20 9.20 -2.18 -1.42
CA PHE A 20 9.79 -0.88 -1.69
C PHE A 20 11.10 -1.01 -2.48
N ALA A 21 12.03 -1.85 -2.02
CA ALA A 21 13.32 -2.06 -2.65
C ALA A 21 13.18 -2.54 -4.11
N THR A 22 12.27 -3.48 -4.36
CA THR A 22 11.94 -3.97 -5.69
C THR A 22 11.37 -2.84 -6.57
N SER A 23 10.41 -2.05 -6.05
CA SER A 23 9.77 -1.00 -6.85
C SER A 23 10.69 0.16 -7.23
N VAL A 24 11.71 0.46 -6.39
CA VAL A 24 12.71 1.49 -6.67
C VAL A 24 13.95 0.93 -7.40
N GLY A 25 13.92 -0.33 -7.83
CA GLY A 25 14.95 -0.93 -8.69
C GLY A 25 16.24 -1.33 -7.98
N ILE A 26 16.19 -1.62 -6.67
CA ILE A 26 17.37 -2.14 -5.96
C ILE A 26 17.70 -3.54 -6.48
N PRO A 27 18.97 -3.83 -6.82
CA PRO A 27 19.37 -5.15 -7.27
C PRO A 27 19.09 -6.24 -6.23
N GLU A 28 18.60 -7.41 -6.68
CA GLU A 28 18.41 -8.58 -5.80
C GLU A 28 19.75 -9.18 -5.33
N ALA A 29 20.78 -9.09 -6.17
CA ALA A 29 22.12 -9.57 -5.84
C ALA A 29 22.72 -8.69 -4.73
N LEU A 30 22.99 -9.30 -3.56
CA LEU A 30 23.35 -8.57 -2.35
C LEU A 30 24.66 -7.77 -2.46
N ASP A 31 25.63 -8.27 -3.21
CA ASP A 31 26.88 -7.57 -3.51
C ASP A 31 26.63 -6.27 -4.29
N LYS A 32 25.70 -6.30 -5.25
CA LYS A 32 25.29 -5.13 -6.03
C LYS A 32 24.45 -4.16 -5.20
N ALA A 33 23.53 -4.68 -4.40
CA ALA A 33 22.70 -3.87 -3.49
C ALA A 33 23.57 -3.12 -2.46
N LEU A 34 24.55 -3.81 -1.88
CA LEU A 34 25.49 -3.21 -0.92
C LEU A 34 26.37 -2.14 -1.58
N LYS A 35 26.86 -2.40 -2.80
CA LYS A 35 27.61 -1.41 -3.56
C LYS A 35 26.75 -0.18 -3.85
N LEU A 36 25.48 -0.37 -4.22
CA LEU A 36 24.54 0.73 -4.44
C LEU A 36 24.25 1.51 -3.16
N ALA A 37 24.04 0.84 -2.04
CA ALA A 37 23.75 1.47 -0.75
C ALA A 37 24.91 2.34 -0.21
N ILE A 38 26.16 2.01 -0.56
CA ILE A 38 27.35 2.72 -0.09
C ILE A 38 27.80 3.82 -1.08
N ALA A 39 27.76 3.53 -2.38
CA ALA A 39 28.37 4.36 -3.42
C ALA A 39 27.37 4.95 -4.43
N GLY A 40 26.07 4.67 -4.25
CA GLY A 40 25.01 5.24 -5.08
C GLY A 40 24.79 6.73 -4.81
N ASN A 41 24.16 7.41 -5.77
CA ASN A 41 23.74 8.79 -5.58
C ASN A 41 22.50 8.83 -4.68
N ALA A 42 22.55 9.67 -3.65
CA ALA A 42 21.38 9.95 -2.83
C ALA A 42 20.45 10.94 -3.55
N ILE A 43 19.14 10.72 -3.44
CA ILE A 43 18.10 11.64 -3.88
C ILE A 43 17.16 11.91 -2.72
N ALA A 44 16.57 13.11 -2.69
CA ALA A 44 15.48 13.41 -1.77
C ALA A 44 14.21 12.66 -2.21
N ILE A 45 13.53 12.06 -1.24
CA ILE A 45 12.26 11.35 -1.43
C ILE A 45 11.27 11.78 -0.36
N ASP A 46 10.00 11.63 -0.68
CA ASP A 46 8.88 11.93 0.19
C ASP A 46 8.71 10.83 1.25
N ILE A 47 8.22 11.25 2.42
CA ILE A 47 7.79 10.38 3.50
C ILE A 47 6.39 10.80 3.91
N ALA A 48 5.47 9.85 3.92
CA ALA A 48 4.11 10.10 4.35
C ALA A 48 4.00 10.00 5.87
N GLN A 49 3.16 10.85 6.47
CA GLN A 49 2.90 10.85 7.91
C GLN A 49 1.40 10.73 8.18
N VAL A 50 1.05 9.76 9.03
CA VAL A 50 -0.32 9.49 9.47
C VAL A 50 -0.51 10.09 10.87
N ASN A 51 -1.55 10.90 11.03
CA ASN A 51 -1.98 11.48 12.31
C ASN A 51 -0.88 12.17 13.11
N LYS A 52 0.16 12.71 12.45
CA LYS A 52 1.35 13.32 13.07
C LYS A 52 2.12 12.38 14.01
N GLN A 53 1.92 11.06 13.90
CA GLN A 53 2.43 10.07 14.86
C GLN A 53 3.31 9.00 14.19
N THR A 54 2.89 8.47 13.05
CA THR A 54 3.57 7.35 12.39
C THR A 54 3.88 7.70 10.95
N CYS A 55 5.09 7.43 10.51
CA CYS A 55 5.50 7.65 9.13
C CYS A 55 5.60 6.34 8.37
N PHE A 56 5.37 6.38 7.06
CA PHE A 56 5.63 5.27 6.16
C PHE A 56 6.28 5.76 4.87
N ILE A 57 7.17 4.92 4.33
CA ILE A 57 7.89 5.20 3.07
C ILE A 57 7.20 4.59 1.85
N ASN A 58 6.44 3.50 2.03
CA ASN A 58 5.94 2.70 0.91
C ASN A 58 4.41 2.81 0.77
N MET A 59 3.66 2.10 1.61
CA MET A 59 2.22 1.93 1.42
C MET A 59 1.52 1.87 2.78
N ALA A 60 0.38 2.54 2.87
CA ALA A 60 -0.62 2.34 3.91
C ALA A 60 -1.83 1.64 3.27
N THR A 61 -2.23 0.49 3.82
CA THR A 61 -3.43 -0.23 3.37
C THR A 61 -4.44 -0.32 4.50
N GLY A 62 -5.68 0.05 4.22
CA GLY A 62 -6.82 -0.10 5.12
C GLY A 62 -7.88 -0.99 4.49
N GLY A 63 -8.65 -1.67 5.33
CA GLY A 63 -9.86 -2.36 4.92
C GLY A 63 -10.81 -2.44 6.10
N PHE A 64 -12.03 -2.90 5.82
CA PHE A 64 -13.06 -3.10 6.84
C PHE A 64 -13.29 -4.60 7.00
N GLY A 65 -13.33 -5.06 8.25
CA GLY A 65 -13.33 -6.49 8.53
C GLY A 65 -13.10 -6.82 9.99
N THR A 66 -13.43 -8.05 10.37
CA THR A 66 -13.15 -8.56 11.71
C THR A 66 -11.79 -9.26 11.72
N ARG A 67 -11.04 -9.00 12.79
CA ARG A 67 -9.84 -9.75 13.14
C ARG A 67 -10.28 -10.92 14.02
N ILE A 68 -10.73 -12.01 13.41
CA ILE A 68 -11.01 -13.23 14.16
C ILE A 68 -9.64 -13.83 14.57
N THR A 69 -9.58 -14.51 15.72
CA THR A 69 -8.35 -15.14 16.23
C THR A 69 -8.33 -16.63 15.95
N THR A 70 -8.85 -17.10 14.81
CA THR A 70 -9.00 -18.54 14.57
C THR A 70 -8.43 -18.98 13.23
N GLU A 71 -7.54 -19.96 13.33
CA GLU A 71 -7.01 -20.86 12.31
C GLU A 71 -7.40 -20.59 10.86
N THR A 72 -6.41 -20.12 10.10
CA THR A 72 -6.33 -20.15 8.64
C THR A 72 -7.06 -21.39 8.06
N PRO A 73 -8.18 -21.22 7.33
CA PRO A 73 -8.79 -22.35 6.63
C PRO A 73 -7.78 -22.90 5.62
N GLU A 74 -7.46 -24.18 5.70
CA GLU A 74 -6.51 -24.86 4.80
C GLU A 74 -6.91 -24.80 3.31
N LYS A 75 -8.12 -24.32 2.99
CA LYS A 75 -8.70 -24.33 1.64
C LYS A 75 -8.27 -23.20 0.70
N LEU A 76 -7.37 -22.29 1.11
CA LEU A 76 -6.82 -21.25 0.21
C LEU A 76 -5.30 -21.36 -0.05
N LYS A 77 -4.68 -22.50 0.25
CA LYS A 77 -3.21 -22.61 0.25
C LYS A 77 -2.52 -22.85 -1.09
N ALA A 78 -3.22 -23.19 -2.18
CA ALA A 78 -2.52 -23.67 -3.40
C ALA A 78 -2.73 -22.85 -4.68
N ALA A 79 -3.76 -22.00 -4.78
CA ALA A 79 -4.16 -21.38 -6.05
C ALA A 79 -4.02 -19.85 -6.14
N LEU A 80 -3.65 -19.14 -5.05
CA LEU A 80 -3.86 -17.68 -4.96
C LEU A 80 -2.65 -16.81 -4.58
N GLY A 81 -1.45 -17.36 -4.36
CA GLY A 81 -0.19 -16.59 -4.24
C GLY A 81 -0.30 -15.23 -3.52
N GLY A 82 0.27 -14.17 -4.10
CA GLY A 82 0.40 -12.82 -3.50
C GLY A 82 -0.88 -12.16 -2.98
N VAL A 83 -2.07 -12.58 -3.42
CA VAL A 83 -3.36 -12.06 -2.89
C VAL A 83 -3.62 -12.55 -1.47
N SER A 84 -3.29 -13.81 -1.16
CA SER A 84 -3.37 -14.34 0.21
C SER A 84 -2.43 -13.59 1.15
N TYR A 85 -1.26 -13.18 0.64
CA TYR A 85 -0.31 -12.36 1.38
C TYR A 85 -0.81 -10.93 1.61
N ILE A 86 -1.56 -10.32 0.67
CA ILE A 86 -2.24 -9.04 0.95
C ILE A 86 -3.22 -9.20 2.12
N ILE A 87 -4.16 -10.14 2.01
CA ILE A 87 -5.28 -10.25 2.98
C ILE A 87 -4.76 -10.63 4.37
N HIS A 88 -3.98 -11.70 4.47
CA HIS A 88 -3.50 -12.21 5.77
C HIS A 88 -2.21 -11.54 6.25
N GLY A 89 -1.28 -11.24 5.34
CA GLY A 89 0.03 -10.69 5.67
C GLY A 89 0.04 -9.18 5.84
N LEU A 90 -0.51 -8.46 4.85
CA LEU A 90 -0.49 -6.98 4.81
C LEU A 90 -1.65 -6.37 5.60
N MET A 91 -2.89 -6.81 5.34
CA MET A 91 -4.10 -6.28 5.98
C MET A 91 -4.37 -6.90 7.34
N ARG A 92 -3.87 -8.12 7.59
CA ARG A 92 -4.08 -8.88 8.85
C ARG A 92 -5.56 -9.10 9.18
N MET A 93 -6.39 -9.34 8.16
CA MET A 93 -7.84 -9.57 8.30
C MET A 93 -8.20 -11.00 7.90
N ASP A 94 -9.16 -11.59 8.61
CA ASP A 94 -9.68 -12.94 8.30
C ASP A 94 -10.89 -12.88 7.37
N THR A 95 -11.69 -11.82 7.49
CA THR A 95 -12.79 -11.51 6.58
C THR A 95 -12.74 -10.04 6.20
N LEU A 96 -12.93 -9.74 4.92
CA LEU A 96 -13.10 -8.39 4.40
C LEU A 96 -14.58 -8.19 4.09
N GLN A 97 -15.13 -7.08 4.53
CA GLN A 97 -16.50 -6.67 4.21
C GLN A 97 -16.47 -5.19 3.84
N PRO A 98 -17.15 -4.76 2.76
CA PRO A 98 -17.27 -3.34 2.47
C PRO A 98 -17.92 -2.61 3.64
N ASP A 99 -17.37 -1.46 4.03
CA ASP A 99 -18.04 -0.56 4.97
C ASP A 99 -17.90 0.88 4.50
N ARG A 100 -18.81 1.72 5.00
CA ARG A 100 -18.94 3.08 4.54
C ARG A 100 -17.78 3.93 5.04
N CYS A 101 -17.18 4.74 4.18
CA CYS A 101 -16.28 5.80 4.59
C CYS A 101 -16.37 7.02 3.68
N GLU A 102 -15.76 8.11 4.12
CA GLU A 102 -15.58 9.34 3.37
C GLU A 102 -14.08 9.62 3.26
N ILE A 103 -13.62 9.92 2.05
CA ILE A 103 -12.23 10.22 1.74
C ILE A 103 -12.15 11.55 1.02
N ARG A 104 -11.27 12.44 1.49
CA ARG A 104 -11.05 13.78 0.95
C ARG A 104 -9.57 14.02 0.67
N GLY A 105 -9.29 14.74 -0.39
CA GLY A 105 -7.96 15.25 -0.76
C GLY A 105 -8.08 16.47 -1.67
N GLU A 106 -6.95 16.90 -2.23
CA GLU A 106 -6.91 17.99 -3.21
C GLU A 106 -7.69 17.59 -4.47
N ASN A 107 -8.76 18.32 -4.79
CA ASN A 107 -9.66 18.02 -5.91
C ASN A 107 -10.24 16.60 -5.90
N PHE A 108 -10.21 15.92 -4.75
CA PHE A 108 -10.72 14.56 -4.58
C PHE A 108 -11.73 14.52 -3.44
N HIS A 109 -12.92 14.01 -3.73
CA HIS A 109 -13.93 13.71 -2.72
C HIS A 109 -14.68 12.45 -3.14
N TRP A 110 -14.70 11.47 -2.24
CA TRP A 110 -15.44 10.24 -2.44
C TRP A 110 -16.12 9.82 -1.14
N GLN A 111 -17.33 9.28 -1.25
CA GLN A 111 -18.07 8.69 -0.15
C GLN A 111 -18.83 7.46 -0.64
N GLY A 112 -18.68 6.34 0.07
CA GLY A 112 -19.33 5.09 -0.30
C GLY A 112 -18.79 3.91 0.52
N ASP A 113 -19.13 2.70 0.08
CA ASP A 113 -18.65 1.47 0.70
C ASP A 113 -17.33 1.05 0.05
N ALA A 114 -16.26 1.07 0.84
CA ALA A 114 -14.94 0.65 0.40
C ALA A 114 -14.64 -0.74 0.96
N LEU A 115 -14.08 -1.63 0.15
CA LEU A 115 -13.56 -2.92 0.60
C LEU A 115 -12.12 -2.77 1.09
N VAL A 116 -11.29 -2.14 0.25
CA VAL A 116 -9.86 -1.88 0.51
C VAL A 116 -9.51 -0.48 0.06
N ILE A 117 -8.64 0.17 0.84
CA ILE A 117 -8.05 1.47 0.54
C ILE A 117 -6.54 1.29 0.54
N GLY A 118 -5.88 1.67 -0.55
CA GLY A 118 -4.43 1.79 -0.66
C GLY A 118 -4.02 3.25 -0.78
N ILE A 119 -3.12 3.71 0.07
CA ILE A 119 -2.44 5.01 -0.03
C ILE A 119 -0.95 4.78 -0.17
N GLY A 120 -0.42 5.08 -1.36
CA GLY A 120 0.95 4.79 -1.74
C GLY A 120 1.79 6.04 -1.94
N ASN A 121 2.95 6.07 -1.27
CA ASN A 121 4.12 6.84 -1.72
C ASN A 121 4.93 5.99 -2.72
N GLY A 122 5.07 4.69 -2.42
CA GLY A 122 5.56 3.67 -3.33
C GLY A 122 4.43 2.98 -4.10
N ARG A 123 4.81 2.16 -5.08
CA ARG A 123 3.87 1.61 -6.06
C ARG A 123 3.20 0.30 -5.64
N GLN A 124 3.91 -0.49 -4.85
CA GLN A 124 3.53 -1.88 -4.61
C GLN A 124 3.62 -2.27 -3.13
N ALA A 125 2.80 -3.23 -2.75
CA ALA A 125 2.86 -3.87 -1.43
C ALA A 125 2.39 -5.32 -1.53
N GLY A 126 2.63 -6.09 -0.48
CA GLY A 126 2.09 -7.44 -0.39
C GLY A 126 2.80 -8.45 -1.33
N GLY A 127 4.07 -8.23 -1.64
CA GLY A 127 4.84 -9.13 -2.49
C GLY A 127 4.56 -8.95 -3.99
N GLY A 128 4.65 -7.70 -4.46
CA GLY A 128 4.61 -7.35 -5.89
C GLY A 128 3.26 -6.84 -6.41
N GLN A 129 2.29 -6.56 -5.54
CA GLN A 129 0.95 -6.15 -5.97
C GLN A 129 0.92 -4.64 -6.20
N GLN A 130 0.59 -4.22 -7.43
CA GLN A 130 0.63 -2.83 -7.87
C GLN A 130 -0.60 -2.05 -7.38
N LEU A 131 -0.61 -1.71 -6.09
CA LEU A 131 -1.70 -0.96 -5.47
C LEU A 131 -1.73 0.51 -5.87
N CYS A 132 -0.61 1.09 -6.30
CA CYS A 132 -0.54 2.49 -6.76
C CYS A 132 0.46 2.58 -7.94
N PRO A 133 0.12 2.06 -9.13
CA PRO A 133 1.08 1.88 -10.23
C PRO A 133 1.72 3.18 -10.70
N ASN A 134 0.99 4.30 -10.58
CA ASN A 134 1.41 5.62 -11.00
C ASN A 134 2.19 6.41 -9.92
N ALA A 135 2.48 5.81 -8.76
CA ALA A 135 3.16 6.53 -7.68
C ALA A 135 4.60 6.90 -8.05
N LEU A 136 4.99 8.12 -7.63
CA LEU A 136 6.35 8.62 -7.65
C LEU A 136 6.73 9.00 -6.23
N ILE A 137 7.94 8.64 -5.81
CA ILE A 137 8.39 8.81 -4.41
C ILE A 137 8.94 10.21 -4.12
N ASN A 138 8.82 11.15 -5.06
CA ASN A 138 9.51 12.45 -5.02
C ASN A 138 8.75 13.55 -5.77
N ASP A 139 7.44 13.41 -5.92
CA ASP A 139 6.56 14.38 -6.58
C ASP A 139 5.72 15.22 -5.60
N GLY A 140 5.85 14.96 -4.28
CA GLY A 140 5.09 15.62 -3.23
C GLY A 140 3.65 15.13 -3.09
N LEU A 141 3.27 14.02 -3.74
CA LEU A 141 1.90 13.52 -3.76
C LEU A 141 1.82 12.08 -3.23
N LEU A 142 0.70 11.77 -2.59
CA LEU A 142 0.27 10.40 -2.32
C LEU A 142 -0.70 9.96 -3.40
N GLN A 143 -0.59 8.69 -3.80
CA GLN A 143 -1.58 8.04 -4.65
C GLN A 143 -2.61 7.29 -3.79
N LEU A 144 -3.87 7.36 -4.19
CA LEU A 144 -5.00 6.68 -3.58
C LEU A 144 -5.60 5.70 -4.59
N ARG A 145 -5.85 4.47 -4.14
CA ARG A 145 -6.73 3.51 -4.81
C ARG A 145 -7.77 2.99 -3.83
N ILE A 146 -9.03 3.09 -4.22
CA ILE A 146 -10.17 2.53 -3.48
C ILE A 146 -10.72 1.38 -4.30
N PHE A 147 -10.77 0.20 -3.69
CA PHE A 147 -11.40 -0.97 -4.26
C PHE A 147 -12.80 -1.10 -3.66
N THR A 148 -13.82 -1.07 -4.51
CA THR A 148 -15.23 -1.26 -4.13
C THR A 148 -15.73 -2.64 -4.54
N GLY A 149 -16.94 -3.00 -4.10
CA GLY A 149 -17.56 -4.29 -4.36
C GLY A 149 -17.30 -5.33 -3.26
N ASP A 150 -17.92 -6.50 -3.40
CA ASP A 150 -17.99 -7.49 -2.32
C ASP A 150 -16.78 -8.44 -2.24
N GLU A 151 -15.99 -8.54 -3.31
CA GLU A 151 -14.87 -9.49 -3.42
C GLU A 151 -13.57 -8.81 -3.86
N ILE A 152 -12.50 -8.99 -3.08
CA ILE A 152 -11.18 -8.39 -3.36
C ILE A 152 -10.44 -9.10 -4.51
N LEU A 153 -10.72 -10.38 -4.71
CA LEU A 153 -10.00 -11.25 -5.65
C LEU A 153 -10.18 -10.82 -7.12
N PRO A 154 -11.40 -10.62 -7.63
CA PRO A 154 -11.60 -10.10 -8.98
C PRO A 154 -10.95 -8.72 -9.18
N ALA A 155 -11.02 -7.85 -8.17
CA ALA A 155 -10.45 -6.51 -8.22
C ALA A 155 -8.91 -6.53 -8.30
N LEU A 156 -8.25 -7.35 -7.47
CA LEU A 156 -6.78 -7.51 -7.51
C LEU A 156 -6.28 -8.24 -8.76
N VAL A 157 -7.05 -9.21 -9.28
CA VAL A 157 -6.71 -9.85 -10.56
C VAL A 157 -6.84 -8.86 -11.71
N SER A 158 -7.81 -7.94 -11.66
CA SER A 158 -7.96 -6.90 -12.68
C SER A 158 -6.81 -5.90 -12.69
N THR A 159 -6.21 -5.57 -11.54
CA THR A 159 -5.01 -4.71 -11.50
C THR A 159 -3.77 -5.34 -12.18
N LEU A 160 -3.79 -6.64 -12.50
CA LEU A 160 -2.77 -7.28 -13.34
C LEU A 160 -3.05 -7.11 -14.85
N LYS A 161 -4.24 -6.66 -15.24
CA LYS A 161 -4.68 -6.46 -16.62
C LYS A 161 -5.06 -4.99 -16.82
N SER A 162 -4.13 -4.19 -17.38
CA SER A 162 -4.32 -2.81 -17.90
C SER A 162 -5.43 -1.99 -17.22
N ASP A 163 -4.99 -1.09 -16.33
CA ASP A 163 -5.77 -0.33 -15.33
C ASP A 163 -7.00 0.49 -15.78
N GLU A 164 -7.27 0.68 -17.08
CA GLU A 164 -8.09 1.83 -17.49
C GLU A 164 -9.61 1.68 -17.39
N ASP A 165 -10.18 0.48 -17.16
CA ASP A 165 -11.64 0.27 -17.30
C ASP A 165 -12.33 -0.46 -16.13
N ASN A 166 -11.72 -0.60 -14.95
CA ASN A 166 -12.44 -1.25 -13.83
C ASN A 166 -13.31 -0.24 -13.06
N PRO A 167 -14.67 -0.29 -13.18
CA PRO A 167 -15.55 0.63 -12.46
C PRO A 167 -15.51 0.46 -10.92
N ASN A 168 -14.91 -0.62 -10.43
CA ASN A 168 -14.75 -0.89 -9.00
C ASN A 168 -13.41 -0.38 -8.44
N ILE A 169 -12.63 0.35 -9.23
CA ILE A 169 -11.39 1.00 -8.78
C ILE A 169 -11.54 2.50 -8.96
N ILE A 170 -11.40 3.24 -7.87
CA ILE A 170 -11.39 4.70 -7.87
C ILE A 170 -9.98 5.15 -7.51
N GLU A 171 -9.48 6.15 -8.24
CA GLU A 171 -8.12 6.65 -8.09
C GLU A 171 -8.12 8.13 -7.72
N GLY A 172 -7.09 8.56 -7.00
CA GLY A 172 -6.86 9.97 -6.69
C GLY A 172 -5.40 10.23 -6.37
N ALA A 173 -4.96 11.48 -6.54
CA ALA A 173 -3.61 11.93 -6.17
C ALA A 173 -3.73 13.23 -5.36
N SER A 174 -3.03 13.33 -4.23
CA SER A 174 -3.11 14.50 -3.35
C SER A 174 -1.92 14.53 -2.39
N SER A 175 -1.49 15.73 -1.99
CA SER A 175 -0.45 15.89 -0.95
C SER A 175 -0.92 15.43 0.45
N TRP A 176 -2.24 15.29 0.65
CA TRP A 176 -2.86 14.79 1.88
C TRP A 176 -4.16 14.04 1.59
N PHE A 177 -4.52 13.10 2.47
CA PHE A 177 -5.85 12.51 2.49
C PHE A 177 -6.41 12.52 3.92
N ASP A 178 -7.68 12.88 4.05
CA ASP A 178 -8.48 12.67 5.27
C ASP A 178 -9.42 11.50 5.02
N ILE A 179 -9.44 10.53 5.94
CA ILE A 179 -10.25 9.31 5.85
C ILE A 179 -11.06 9.20 7.13
N GLN A 180 -12.38 9.20 6.97
CA GLN A 180 -13.33 9.07 8.09
C GLN A 180 -14.26 7.90 7.83
N ALA A 181 -14.29 6.96 8.78
CA ALA A 181 -15.26 5.88 8.81
C ALA A 181 -16.18 6.06 10.02
N PRO A 182 -17.50 5.86 9.89
CA PRO A 182 -18.38 5.86 11.03
C PRO A 182 -18.02 4.68 11.93
N THR A 183 -17.71 4.96 13.19
CA THR A 183 -17.48 3.92 14.20
C THR A 183 -18.78 3.16 14.41
N ARG A 184 -18.85 1.89 13.97
CA ARG A 184 -19.91 1.00 14.48
C ARG A 184 -19.57 0.69 15.93
N ASN A 185 -20.37 1.22 16.85
CA ASN A 185 -20.45 0.68 18.22
C ASN A 185 -20.96 -0.76 18.10
N HIS A 186 -20.05 -1.73 18.11
CA HIS A 186 -20.41 -3.11 18.40
C HIS A 186 -20.80 -3.18 19.89
N PHE A 187 -22.10 -3.12 20.16
CA PHE A 187 -22.68 -3.65 21.40
C PHE A 187 -22.81 -5.17 21.28
#